data_AF-A0A930F9M9-F1
#
_entry.id   AF-A0A930F9M9-F1
#
_cell.length_a   1.000
_cell.length_b   1.000
_cell.length_c   1.000
_cell.angle_alpha   90.00
_cell.angle_beta   90.00
_cell.angle_gamma   90.00
#
_symmetry.space_group_name_H-M   'P 1'
#
loop_
_entity.id
_entity.type
_entity.pdbx_description
1 polymer ?
#
loop_
_entity_poly.entity_id
_entity_poly.type
_entity_poly.pdbx_seq_one_letter_code
_entity_poly.pdbx_strand_id
1 'polypeptide(L)'
;MAKRRKKRSLIPLLLILILAVGCVSSYIYYSQSIKAVSDTSEEVEFKVNTGDTSADILQHLKNENLIKDVNVAKLYIRLYELNNFKSGTFTLNRNMDLQAILENLNSATAAASDTVSVTVTEGDWAKHIAEKIAAVTNVKEDELLQLWNDKEWISSLKSTYPFITDEMFQDNVRIYLEGYIAPNTYEFYKETTAKDVTLKMLDQTKVVYEANKDAIAKSKLSIHQLYTLASIVQYEGGGDETTLRTIAGVFYNRLNQGMLLQSSVTVCYAIDFDRQ
;
A
#
# COMPACT_ATOMS: atom_id res chain seq x y z
N MET A 1 -40.26 41.47 -70.44
CA MET A 1 -39.19 40.90 -69.60
C MET A 1 -39.74 40.59 -68.21
N ALA A 2 -39.99 39.31 -67.88
CA ALA A 2 -40.51 38.90 -66.57
C ALA A 2 -39.38 38.66 -65.57
N LYS A 3 -39.35 39.45 -64.48
CA LYS A 3 -38.35 39.36 -63.41
C LYS A 3 -38.66 38.12 -62.53
N ARG A 4 -37.98 36.99 -62.79
CA ARG A 4 -38.06 35.78 -61.95
C ARG A 4 -37.65 36.12 -60.51
N ARG A 5 -38.62 36.22 -59.59
CA ARG A 5 -38.36 36.30 -58.14
C ARG A 5 -37.74 34.96 -57.70
N LYS A 6 -36.43 34.93 -57.41
CA LYS A 6 -35.78 33.80 -56.73
C LYS A 6 -36.49 33.58 -55.39
N LYS A 7 -37.30 32.53 -55.25
CA LYS A 7 -37.76 32.04 -53.94
C LYS A 7 -36.50 31.70 -53.14
N ARG A 8 -36.11 32.54 -52.18
CA ARG A 8 -35.04 32.21 -51.23
C ARG A 8 -35.56 31.03 -50.42
N SER A 9 -34.93 29.86 -50.58
CA SER A 9 -35.28 28.67 -49.82
C SER A 9 -35.13 28.98 -48.33
N LEU A 10 -36.20 28.78 -47.55
CA LEU A 10 -36.21 28.98 -46.08
C LEU A 10 -35.54 27.81 -45.33
N ILE A 11 -35.22 26.72 -46.04
CA ILE A 11 -34.63 25.48 -45.53
C ILE A 11 -33.30 25.70 -44.76
N PRO A 12 -32.30 26.46 -45.25
CA PRO A 12 -31.06 26.67 -44.51
C PRO A 12 -31.26 27.46 -43.20
N LEU A 13 -32.20 28.41 -43.17
CA LEU A 13 -32.53 29.16 -41.95
C LEU A 13 -33.16 28.24 -40.89
N LEU A 14 -34.03 27.33 -41.33
CA LEU A 14 -34.71 26.36 -40.47
C LEU A 14 -33.72 25.30 -39.93
N LEU A 15 -32.75 24.87 -40.74
CA LEU A 15 -31.66 24.00 -40.30
C LEU A 15 -30.75 24.66 -39.25
N ILE A 16 -30.41 25.94 -39.45
CA ILE A 16 -29.62 26.71 -38.46
C ILE A 16 -30.40 26.86 -37.15
N LEU A 17 -31.72 27.11 -37.23
CA LEU A 17 -32.56 27.21 -36.03
C LEU A 17 -32.64 25.88 -35.27
N ILE A 18 -32.81 24.75 -35.97
CA ILE A 18 -32.79 23.41 -35.36
C ILE A 18 -31.45 23.13 -34.69
N LEU A 19 -30.34 23.46 -35.37
CA LEU A 19 -29.00 23.31 -34.82
C LEU A 19 -28.82 24.17 -33.55
N ALA A 20 -29.28 25.43 -33.58
CA ALA A 20 -29.20 26.33 -32.44
C ALA A 20 -30.02 25.84 -31.24
N VAL A 21 -31.25 25.36 -31.48
CA VAL A 21 -32.09 24.75 -30.43
C VAL A 21 -31.43 23.47 -29.88
N GLY A 22 -30.82 22.67 -30.75
CA GLY A 22 -30.02 21.50 -30.36
C GLY A 22 -28.85 21.86 -29.44
N CYS A 23 -28.08 22.90 -29.79
CA CYS A 23 -26.99 23.40 -28.96
C CYS A 23 -27.48 23.93 -27.60
N VAL A 24 -28.54 24.73 -27.58
CA VAL A 24 -29.08 25.31 -26.34
C VAL A 24 -29.65 24.22 -25.43
N SER A 25 -30.40 23.26 -25.97
CA SER A 25 -30.92 22.13 -25.19
C SER A 25 -29.79 21.26 -24.64
N SER A 26 -28.75 21.00 -25.43
CA SER A 26 -27.58 20.25 -24.98
C SER A 26 -26.82 20.98 -23.87
N TYR A 27 -26.69 22.30 -23.98
CA TYR A 27 -26.05 23.13 -22.95
C TYR A 27 -26.86 23.12 -21.64
N ILE A 28 -28.18 23.29 -21.71
CA ILE A 28 -29.06 23.22 -20.53
C ILE A 28 -28.95 21.85 -19.85
N TYR A 29 -28.96 20.77 -20.65
CA TYR A 29 -28.80 19.40 -20.15
C TYR A 29 -27.47 19.23 -19.42
N TYR A 30 -26.37 19.69 -20.02
CA TYR A 30 -25.04 19.67 -19.42
C TYR A 30 -25.02 20.46 -18.10
N SER A 31 -25.48 21.71 -18.09
CA SER A 31 -25.50 22.57 -16.91
C SER A 31 -26.38 22.03 -15.78
N GLN A 32 -27.42 21.25 -16.07
CA GLN A 32 -28.24 20.61 -15.05
C GLN A 32 -27.62 19.32 -14.52
N SER A 33 -26.92 18.58 -15.38
CA SER A 33 -26.29 17.29 -15.06
C SER A 33 -25.05 17.41 -14.20
N ILE A 34 -24.33 18.54 -14.29
CA ILE A 34 -23.16 18.82 -13.44
C ILE A 34 -23.53 19.26 -12.02
N LYS A 35 -24.79 19.67 -11.77
CA LYS A 35 -25.25 20.07 -10.43
C LYS A 35 -25.47 18.85 -9.53
N ALA A 36 -25.44 19.09 -8.22
CA ALA A 36 -25.74 18.11 -7.19
C ALA A 36 -27.03 17.32 -7.43
N VAL A 37 -27.03 16.06 -7.00
CA VAL A 37 -28.16 15.14 -7.17
C VAL A 37 -29.30 15.48 -6.19
N SER A 38 -28.95 15.95 -4.99
CA SER A 38 -29.89 16.34 -3.94
C SER A 38 -29.48 17.69 -3.35
N ASP A 39 -30.44 18.45 -2.85
CA ASP A 39 -30.17 19.65 -2.04
C ASP A 39 -29.96 19.29 -0.55
N THR A 40 -30.21 18.03 -0.18
CA THR A 40 -30.06 17.53 1.20
C THR A 40 -28.64 17.03 1.43
N SER A 41 -28.05 17.47 2.53
CA SER A 41 -26.74 17.01 2.97
C SER A 41 -26.84 15.57 3.49
N GLU A 42 -26.29 14.63 2.74
CA GLU A 42 -26.22 13.21 3.10
C GLU A 42 -24.87 12.65 2.70
N GLU A 43 -24.10 12.21 3.70
CA GLU A 43 -22.76 11.66 3.52
C GLU A 43 -22.84 10.19 3.09
N VAL A 44 -22.00 9.82 2.14
CA VAL A 44 -21.88 8.49 1.57
C VAL A 44 -20.40 8.13 1.51
N GLU A 45 -20.03 7.01 2.11
CA GLU A 45 -18.68 6.45 1.95
C GLU A 45 -18.57 5.80 0.57
N PHE A 46 -17.59 6.26 -0.20
CA PHE A 46 -17.34 5.82 -1.56
C PHE A 46 -15.93 5.24 -1.68
N LYS A 47 -15.82 3.94 -1.97
CA LYS A 47 -14.53 3.24 -2.11
C LYS A 47 -14.09 3.19 -3.56
N VAL A 48 -12.85 3.61 -3.81
CA VAL A 48 -12.15 3.44 -5.10
C VAL A 48 -11.03 2.42 -4.92
N ASN A 49 -11.11 1.30 -5.64
CA ASN A 49 -10.09 0.25 -5.55
C ASN A 49 -8.92 0.53 -6.49
N THR A 50 -7.75 -0.02 -6.15
CA THR A 50 -6.59 0.00 -7.03
C THR A 50 -6.88 -0.80 -8.30
N GLY A 51 -6.79 -0.13 -9.46
CA GLY A 51 -7.04 -0.74 -10.77
C GLY A 51 -8.43 -0.49 -11.37
N ASP A 52 -9.35 0.14 -10.62
CA ASP A 52 -10.64 0.57 -11.17
C ASP A 52 -10.44 1.54 -12.34
N THR A 53 -11.15 1.34 -13.45
CA THR A 53 -11.08 2.29 -14.57
C THR A 53 -11.90 3.54 -14.28
N SER A 54 -11.56 4.67 -14.90
CA SER A 54 -12.39 5.89 -14.79
C SER A 54 -13.85 5.64 -15.21
N ALA A 55 -14.11 4.66 -16.08
CA ALA A 55 -15.48 4.32 -16.47
C ALA A 55 -16.23 3.59 -15.34
N ASP A 56 -15.57 2.68 -14.64
CA ASP A 56 -16.14 1.91 -13.53
C ASP A 56 -16.45 2.82 -12.34
N ILE A 57 -15.51 3.71 -12.00
CA ILE A 57 -15.67 4.70 -10.92
C ILE A 57 -16.88 5.59 -11.19
N LEU A 58 -17.02 6.14 -12.40
CA LEU A 58 -18.17 6.97 -12.75
C LEU A 58 -19.48 6.18 -12.73
N GLN A 59 -19.46 4.91 -13.12
CA GLN A 59 -20.65 4.06 -13.05
C GLN A 59 -21.05 3.78 -11.59
N HIS A 60 -20.08 3.52 -10.71
CA HIS A 60 -20.32 3.35 -9.28
C HIS A 60 -20.86 4.63 -8.65
N LEU A 61 -20.31 5.81 -8.97
CA LEU A 61 -20.87 7.10 -8.52
C LEU A 61 -22.33 7.27 -8.94
N LYS A 62 -22.70 6.81 -10.13
CA LYS A 62 -24.09 6.87 -10.59
C LYS A 62 -24.99 5.92 -9.82
N ASN A 63 -24.51 4.70 -9.54
CA ASN A 63 -25.25 3.69 -8.79
C ASN A 63 -25.50 4.12 -7.34
N GLU A 64 -24.51 4.76 -6.70
CA GLU A 64 -24.62 5.36 -5.36
C GLU A 64 -25.39 6.71 -5.35
N ASN A 65 -25.92 7.11 -6.52
CA ASN A 65 -26.70 8.33 -6.71
C ASN A 65 -25.94 9.62 -6.34
N LEU A 66 -24.62 9.63 -6.55
CA LEU A 66 -23.73 10.77 -6.34
C LEU A 66 -23.59 11.65 -7.58
N ILE A 67 -23.85 11.11 -8.77
CA ILE A 67 -23.88 11.87 -10.04
C ILE A 67 -25.16 11.62 -10.84
N LYS A 68 -25.53 12.58 -11.70
CA LYS A 68 -26.74 12.46 -12.53
C LYS A 68 -26.54 11.66 -13.81
N ASP A 69 -25.39 11.81 -14.47
CA ASP A 69 -25.14 11.21 -15.79
C ASP A 69 -23.66 10.86 -15.98
N VAL A 70 -23.39 9.61 -16.35
CA VAL A 70 -22.04 9.06 -16.56
C VAL A 70 -21.37 9.63 -17.82
N ASN A 71 -22.14 9.90 -18.89
CA ASN A 71 -21.60 10.43 -20.13
C ASN A 71 -21.21 11.91 -19.99
N VAL A 72 -22.00 12.69 -19.25
CA VAL A 72 -21.63 14.07 -18.89
C VAL A 72 -20.38 14.07 -18.03
N ALA A 73 -20.27 13.16 -17.06
CA ALA A 73 -19.06 13.03 -16.26
C ALA A 73 -17.83 12.61 -17.09
N LYS A 74 -17.99 11.66 -18.03
CA LYS A 74 -16.94 11.27 -18.98
C LYS A 74 -16.48 12.44 -19.86
N LEU A 75 -17.42 13.28 -20.29
CA LEU A 75 -17.09 14.49 -21.04
C LEU A 75 -16.33 15.49 -20.15
N TYR A 76 -16.79 15.69 -18.92
CA TYR A 76 -16.17 16.60 -17.94
C TYR A 76 -14.72 16.21 -17.66
N ILE A 77 -14.43 14.96 -17.31
CA ILE A 77 -13.05 14.52 -17.00
C ILE A 77 -12.10 14.68 -18.19
N ARG A 78 -12.61 14.59 -19.43
CA ARG A 78 -11.81 14.80 -20.65
C ARG A 78 -11.52 16.27 -20.92
N LEU A 79 -12.46 17.16 -20.58
CA LEU A 79 -12.31 18.60 -20.79
C LEU A 79 -11.38 19.24 -19.74
N TYR A 80 -11.41 18.74 -18.50
CA TYR A 80 -10.68 19.30 -17.36
C TYR A 80 -9.48 18.46 -16.90
N GLU A 81 -9.12 17.40 -17.63
CA GLU A 81 -7.99 16.50 -17.32
C GLU A 81 -8.03 15.90 -15.90
N LEU A 82 -9.24 15.68 -15.37
CA LEU A 82 -9.50 15.09 -14.04
C LEU A 82 -9.56 13.56 -14.10
N ASN A 83 -8.58 12.93 -14.74
CA ASN A 83 -8.54 11.49 -15.01
C ASN A 83 -7.59 10.71 -14.06
N ASN A 84 -6.96 11.38 -13.10
CA ASN A 84 -6.00 10.78 -12.15
C ASN A 84 -6.65 10.49 -10.79
N PHE A 85 -7.72 9.70 -10.81
CA PHE A 85 -8.42 9.31 -9.59
C PHE A 85 -7.52 8.54 -8.64
N LYS A 86 -7.57 8.88 -7.36
CA LYS A 86 -6.83 8.21 -6.29
C LYS A 86 -7.64 7.06 -5.74
N SER A 87 -6.95 5.95 -5.47
CA SER A 87 -7.52 4.82 -4.74
C SER A 87 -7.63 5.15 -3.25
N GLY A 88 -8.73 4.75 -2.62
CA GLY A 88 -9.01 5.03 -1.22
C GLY A 88 -10.50 5.14 -0.93
N THR A 89 -10.84 5.41 0.32
CA THR A 89 -12.21 5.66 0.76
C THR A 89 -12.45 7.16 0.84
N PHE A 90 -13.50 7.65 0.21
CA PHE A 90 -13.87 9.06 0.18
C PHE A 90 -15.21 9.25 0.85
N THR A 91 -15.32 10.24 1.72
CA THR A 91 -16.62 10.68 2.26
C THR A 91 -17.17 11.76 1.33
N LEU A 92 -18.16 11.39 0.51
CA LEU A 92 -18.80 12.29 -0.45
C LEU A 92 -20.19 12.68 0.04
N ASN A 93 -20.71 13.82 -0.41
CA ASN A 93 -22.05 14.25 -0.07
C ASN A 93 -22.93 14.36 -1.33
N ARG A 94 -24.19 13.92 -1.24
CA ARG A 94 -25.15 14.01 -2.36
C ARG A 94 -25.49 15.44 -2.79
N ASN A 95 -25.17 16.43 -1.95
CA ASN A 95 -25.28 17.85 -2.26
C ASN A 95 -24.05 18.45 -2.95
N MET A 96 -22.99 17.68 -3.17
CA MET A 96 -21.83 18.11 -3.95
C MET A 96 -22.18 18.12 -5.44
N ASP A 97 -21.65 19.10 -6.15
CA ASP A 97 -21.69 19.10 -7.61
C ASP A 97 -20.64 18.15 -8.20
N LEU A 98 -20.76 17.89 -9.50
CA LEU A 98 -19.87 16.97 -10.20
C LEU A 98 -18.40 17.42 -10.10
N GLN A 99 -18.14 18.72 -10.13
CA GLN A 99 -16.79 19.26 -10.04
C GLN A 99 -16.18 18.91 -8.69
N ALA A 100 -16.87 19.23 -7.59
CA ALA A 100 -16.40 18.96 -6.24
C ALA A 100 -16.16 17.46 -6.00
N ILE A 101 -17.04 16.59 -6.52
CA ILE A 101 -16.85 15.13 -6.43
C ILE A 101 -15.59 14.69 -7.17
N LEU A 102 -15.41 15.12 -8.42
CA LEU A 102 -14.26 14.71 -9.24
C LEU A 102 -12.93 15.28 -8.72
N GLU A 103 -12.94 16.48 -8.16
CA GLU A 103 -11.79 17.10 -7.49
C GLU A 103 -11.43 16.34 -6.20
N ASN A 104 -12.42 15.96 -5.38
CA ASN A 104 -12.19 15.11 -4.22
C ASN A 104 -11.55 13.79 -4.62
N LEU A 105 -12.07 13.13 -5.66
CA LEU A 105 -11.51 11.86 -6.17
C LEU A 105 -10.11 12.01 -6.78
N ASN A 106 -9.73 13.18 -7.30
CA ASN A 106 -8.36 13.45 -7.76
C ASN A 106 -7.41 13.88 -6.64
N SER A 107 -7.96 14.30 -5.49
CA SER A 107 -7.17 14.78 -4.36
C SER A 107 -6.66 13.63 -3.50
N ALA A 108 -5.33 13.52 -3.39
CA ALA A 108 -4.69 12.54 -2.52
C ALA A 108 -4.95 12.75 -1.02
N THR A 109 -5.36 13.96 -0.61
CA THR A 109 -5.66 14.28 0.79
C THR A 109 -7.11 14.00 1.19
N ALA A 110 -8.02 13.89 0.20
CA ALA A 110 -9.43 13.58 0.43
C ALA A 110 -9.70 12.07 0.45
N ALA A 111 -8.77 11.28 -0.08
CA ALA A 111 -8.78 9.83 0.08
C ALA A 111 -8.36 9.50 1.51
N ALA A 112 -9.29 9.04 2.35
CA ALA A 112 -8.91 8.25 3.50
C ALA A 112 -8.25 6.99 2.95
N SER A 113 -6.93 6.91 3.06
CA SER A 113 -6.20 5.72 2.67
C SER A 113 -6.76 4.57 3.51
N ASP A 114 -7.25 3.50 2.87
CA ASP A 114 -7.74 2.29 3.55
C ASP A 114 -6.53 1.49 4.07
N THR A 115 -5.70 2.19 4.82
CA THR A 115 -4.41 1.76 5.33
C THR A 115 -4.52 1.46 6.81
N VAL A 116 -3.82 0.43 7.23
CA VAL A 116 -3.68 -0.02 8.59
C VAL A 116 -2.23 0.07 8.99
N SER A 117 -1.97 0.38 10.26
CA SER A 117 -0.63 0.42 10.81
C SER A 117 -0.35 -0.83 11.64
N VAL A 118 0.80 -1.44 11.42
CA VAL A 118 1.31 -2.58 12.18
C VAL A 118 2.66 -2.20 12.78
N THR A 119 2.77 -2.25 14.10
CA THR A 119 4.05 -2.02 14.79
C THR A 119 4.76 -3.34 15.07
N VAL A 120 5.94 -3.48 14.48
CA VAL A 120 6.91 -4.53 14.77
C VAL A 120 7.93 -3.97 15.76
N THR A 121 8.02 -4.59 16.92
CA THR A 121 8.92 -4.19 18.00
C THR A 121 10.21 -5.00 18.00
N GLU A 122 11.28 -4.48 18.61
CA GLU A 122 12.52 -5.25 18.75
C GLU A 122 12.26 -6.58 19.49
N GLY A 123 12.77 -7.68 18.96
CA GLY A 123 12.63 -9.00 19.56
C GLY A 123 11.33 -9.74 19.20
N ASP A 124 10.47 -9.16 18.36
CA ASP A 124 9.37 -9.91 17.75
C ASP A 124 9.92 -11.06 16.89
N TRP A 125 9.35 -12.25 17.06
CA TRP A 125 9.59 -13.38 16.17
C TRP A 125 8.73 -13.28 14.92
N ALA A 126 9.22 -13.82 13.81
CA ALA A 126 8.52 -13.78 12.53
C ALA A 126 7.06 -14.24 12.66
N LYS A 127 6.77 -15.34 13.37
CA LYS A 127 5.40 -15.81 13.61
C LYS A 127 4.48 -14.71 14.17
N HIS A 128 4.91 -14.02 15.23
CA HIS A 128 4.13 -12.92 15.82
C HIS A 128 3.98 -11.72 14.86
N ILE A 129 4.99 -11.46 14.02
CA ILE A 129 4.89 -10.42 12.99
C ILE A 129 3.81 -10.80 11.97
N ALA A 130 3.79 -12.05 11.50
CA ALA A 130 2.77 -12.55 10.58
C ALA A 130 1.36 -12.50 11.18
N GLU A 131 1.20 -12.88 12.45
CA GLU A 131 -0.07 -12.76 13.20
C GLU A 131 -0.56 -11.30 13.26
N LYS A 132 0.32 -10.35 13.62
CA LYS A 132 -0.02 -8.93 13.69
C LYS A 132 -0.50 -8.37 12.35
N ILE A 133 0.12 -8.80 11.24
CA ILE A 133 -0.27 -8.37 9.89
C ILE A 133 -1.60 -8.99 9.48
N ALA A 134 -1.79 -10.29 9.74
CA ALA A 134 -3.00 -11.02 9.38
C ALA A 134 -4.23 -10.50 10.15
N ALA A 135 -4.04 -9.95 11.35
CA ALA A 135 -5.11 -9.36 12.14
C ALA A 135 -5.71 -8.08 11.52
N VAL A 136 -4.99 -7.39 10.64
CA VAL A 136 -5.40 -6.07 10.12
C VAL A 136 -5.45 -5.98 8.59
N THR A 137 -4.96 -7.00 7.87
CA THR A 137 -4.97 -7.05 6.39
C THR A 137 -5.73 -8.28 5.89
N ASN A 138 -5.92 -8.37 4.57
CA ASN A 138 -6.48 -9.54 3.89
C ASN A 138 -5.50 -10.73 3.76
N VAL A 139 -4.22 -10.54 4.08
CA VAL A 139 -3.17 -11.55 3.96
C VAL A 139 -3.23 -12.51 5.16
N LYS A 140 -3.12 -13.82 4.89
CA LYS A 140 -3.14 -14.83 5.97
C LYS A 140 -1.75 -15.04 6.56
N GLU A 141 -1.70 -15.41 7.84
CA GLU A 141 -0.46 -15.76 8.54
C GLU A 141 0.32 -16.87 7.80
N ASP A 142 -0.33 -17.99 7.48
CA ASP A 142 0.28 -19.11 6.75
C ASP A 142 0.86 -18.69 5.39
N GLU A 143 0.24 -17.74 4.71
CA GLU A 143 0.70 -17.23 3.42
C GLU A 143 2.03 -16.48 3.56
N LEU A 144 2.15 -15.65 4.60
CA LEU A 144 3.40 -14.96 4.93
C LEU A 144 4.48 -15.95 5.36
N LEU A 145 4.17 -16.89 6.25
CA LEU A 145 5.13 -17.87 6.74
C LEU A 145 5.65 -18.79 5.64
N GLN A 146 4.78 -19.20 4.70
CA GLN A 146 5.19 -19.94 3.51
C GLN A 146 6.12 -19.10 2.62
N LEU A 147 5.75 -17.84 2.35
CA LEU A 147 6.58 -16.94 1.54
C LEU A 147 7.95 -16.68 2.18
N TRP A 148 7.99 -16.53 3.51
CA TRP A 148 9.21 -16.31 4.29
C TRP A 148 10.09 -17.55 4.43
N ASN A 149 9.60 -18.70 3.98
CA ASN A 149 10.34 -19.95 3.84
C ASN A 149 10.53 -20.39 2.37
N ASP A 150 10.09 -19.58 1.40
CA ASP A 150 10.31 -19.86 -0.02
C ASP A 150 11.74 -19.48 -0.39
N LYS A 151 12.63 -20.48 -0.39
CA LYS A 151 14.04 -20.32 -0.74
C LYS A 151 14.23 -19.75 -2.14
N GLU A 152 13.45 -20.17 -3.13
CA GLU A 152 13.61 -19.73 -4.51
C GLU A 152 13.22 -18.26 -4.65
N TRP A 153 12.08 -17.88 -4.08
CA TRP A 153 11.63 -16.50 -4.10
C TRP A 153 12.59 -15.58 -3.34
N ILE A 154 12.98 -15.92 -2.11
CA ILE A 154 13.93 -15.10 -1.32
C ILE A 154 15.27 -14.99 -2.05
N SER A 155 15.77 -16.08 -2.63
CA SER A 155 17.04 -16.06 -3.39
C SER A 155 16.98 -15.15 -4.60
N SER A 156 15.82 -14.97 -5.23
CA SER A 156 15.62 -14.05 -6.35
C SER A 156 15.83 -12.58 -5.94
N LEU A 157 15.71 -12.26 -4.65
CA LEU A 157 15.79 -10.90 -4.13
C LEU A 157 17.22 -10.46 -3.75
N LYS A 158 18.22 -11.34 -3.83
CA LYS A 158 19.63 -11.07 -3.46
C LYS A 158 20.24 -9.85 -4.16
N SER A 159 19.85 -9.59 -5.41
CA SER A 159 20.33 -8.43 -6.17
C SER A 159 19.84 -7.10 -5.58
N THR A 160 18.67 -7.10 -4.95
CA THR A 160 18.04 -5.92 -4.36
C THR A 160 18.44 -5.73 -2.90
N TYR A 161 18.57 -6.82 -2.14
CA TYR A 161 18.82 -6.83 -0.70
C TYR A 161 20.15 -7.52 -0.38
N PRO A 162 21.24 -6.77 -0.14
CA PRO A 162 22.59 -7.31 0.02
C PRO A 162 22.79 -8.15 1.29
N PHE A 163 21.88 -8.07 2.25
CA PHE A 163 21.89 -8.89 3.46
C PHE A 163 21.28 -10.29 3.25
N ILE A 164 20.63 -10.55 2.11
CA ILE A 164 20.18 -11.90 1.74
C ILE A 164 21.40 -12.65 1.16
N THR A 165 21.85 -13.69 1.86
CA THR A 165 23.01 -14.50 1.48
C THR A 165 22.66 -15.97 1.51
N ASP A 166 23.47 -16.83 0.88
CA ASP A 166 23.24 -18.28 0.90
C ASP A 166 23.30 -18.89 2.30
N GLU A 167 23.98 -18.23 3.24
CA GLU A 167 24.16 -18.69 4.61
C GLU A 167 22.87 -18.75 5.42
N MET A 168 21.83 -18.00 5.04
CA MET A 168 20.53 -18.05 5.74
C MET A 168 19.74 -19.34 5.45
N PHE A 169 20.05 -20.04 4.35
CA PHE A 169 19.31 -21.22 3.90
C PHE A 169 19.91 -22.51 4.48
N GLN A 170 19.86 -22.67 5.80
CA GLN A 170 20.35 -23.86 6.50
C GLN A 170 19.19 -24.83 6.81
N ASP A 171 19.48 -26.13 6.85
CA ASP A 171 18.48 -27.19 7.01
C ASP A 171 17.72 -27.16 8.35
N ASN A 172 18.30 -26.52 9.37
CA ASN A 172 17.76 -26.42 10.72
C ASN A 172 17.14 -25.04 11.05
N VAL A 173 17.02 -24.16 10.05
CA VAL A 173 16.36 -22.87 10.21
C VAL A 173 14.84 -23.06 10.11
N ARG A 174 14.10 -22.52 11.08
CA ARG A 174 12.63 -22.64 11.13
C ARG A 174 11.91 -21.67 10.17
N ILE A 175 12.39 -20.43 10.09
CA ILE A 175 11.91 -19.38 9.18
C ILE A 175 13.13 -18.66 8.58
N TYR A 176 13.29 -18.67 7.26
CA TYR A 176 14.47 -18.05 6.63
C TYR A 176 14.56 -16.53 6.88
N LEU A 177 13.44 -15.81 6.87
CA LEU A 177 13.42 -14.37 7.16
C LEU A 177 13.35 -14.02 8.67
N GLU A 178 13.54 -14.98 9.58
CA GLU A 178 13.61 -14.70 11.02
C GLU A 178 14.77 -13.76 11.35
N GLY A 179 14.49 -12.66 12.06
CA GLY A 179 15.47 -11.61 12.35
C GLY A 179 15.90 -10.75 11.15
N TYR A 180 15.30 -10.95 9.97
CA TYR A 180 15.55 -10.13 8.76
C TYR A 180 14.51 -9.01 8.55
N ILE A 181 13.48 -8.95 9.40
CA ILE A 181 12.45 -7.89 9.37
C ILE A 181 12.81 -6.84 10.43
N ALA A 182 13.08 -5.62 9.98
CA ALA A 182 13.44 -4.53 10.88
C ALA A 182 12.24 -4.10 11.77
N PRO A 183 12.48 -3.75 13.04
CA PRO A 183 11.48 -3.09 13.87
C PRO A 183 11.08 -1.73 13.30
N ASN A 184 9.78 -1.50 13.13
CA ASN A 184 9.20 -0.22 12.70
C ASN A 184 7.67 -0.27 12.85
N THR A 185 7.02 0.90 12.73
CA THR A 185 5.60 0.98 12.41
C THR A 185 5.43 1.04 10.90
N TYR A 186 4.80 0.00 10.35
CA TYR A 186 4.54 -0.16 8.93
C TYR A 186 3.10 0.18 8.60
N GLU A 187 2.89 0.91 7.50
CA GLU A 187 1.54 1.17 6.97
C GLU A 187 1.27 0.29 5.75
N PHE A 188 0.18 -0.44 5.74
CA PHE A 188 -0.25 -1.30 4.64
C PHE A 188 -1.65 -0.94 4.20
N TYR A 189 -1.99 -1.13 2.94
CA TYR A 189 -3.40 -1.17 2.55
C TYR A 189 -4.06 -2.43 3.14
N LYS A 190 -5.34 -2.34 3.53
CA LYS A 190 -6.09 -3.53 4.00
C LYS A 190 -6.12 -4.63 2.94
N GLU A 191 -6.29 -4.23 1.68
CA GLU A 191 -6.13 -5.10 0.52
C GLU A 191 -4.70 -5.01 0.00
N THR A 192 -3.90 -6.03 0.29
CA THR A 192 -2.49 -6.11 -0.10
C THR A 192 -2.12 -7.57 -0.43
N THR A 193 -0.84 -7.82 -0.75
CA THR A 193 -0.32 -9.16 -1.01
C THR A 193 0.80 -9.49 -0.02
N ALA A 194 1.00 -10.78 0.29
CA ALA A 194 2.11 -11.20 1.14
C ALA A 194 3.47 -10.71 0.60
N LYS A 195 3.62 -10.63 -0.73
CA LYS A 195 4.82 -10.11 -1.39
C LYS A 195 5.02 -8.62 -1.14
N ASP A 196 4.00 -7.80 -1.33
CA ASP A 196 4.11 -6.34 -1.13
C ASP A 196 4.41 -6.00 0.33
N VAL A 197 3.74 -6.69 1.26
CA VAL A 197 4.02 -6.59 2.70
C VAL A 197 5.48 -6.91 2.98
N THR A 198 5.96 -8.07 2.49
CA THR A 198 7.32 -8.54 2.76
C THR A 198 8.37 -7.61 2.13
N LEU A 199 8.17 -7.17 0.88
CA LEU A 199 9.09 -6.24 0.23
C LEU A 199 9.18 -4.91 0.97
N LYS A 200 8.05 -4.37 1.45
CA LYS A 200 8.05 -3.14 2.26
C LYS A 200 8.84 -3.31 3.56
N MET A 201 8.75 -4.48 4.21
CA MET A 201 9.54 -4.80 5.39
C MET A 201 11.04 -4.94 5.08
N LEU A 202 11.38 -5.62 3.98
CA LEU A 202 12.78 -5.77 3.54
C LEU A 202 13.40 -4.45 3.08
N ASP A 203 12.62 -3.54 2.49
CA ASP A 203 13.05 -2.20 2.16
C ASP A 203 13.45 -1.41 3.41
N GLN A 204 12.68 -1.55 4.49
CA GLN A 204 13.04 -0.96 5.77
C GLN A 204 14.32 -1.60 6.35
N THR A 205 14.46 -2.93 6.29
CA THR A 205 15.70 -3.61 6.67
C THR A 205 16.89 -3.12 5.87
N LYS A 206 16.70 -2.83 4.57
CA LYS A 206 17.74 -2.26 3.71
C LYS A 206 18.18 -0.87 4.16
N VAL A 207 17.26 -0.02 4.60
CA VAL A 207 17.59 1.28 5.18
C VAL A 207 18.48 1.10 6.41
N VAL A 208 18.12 0.19 7.32
CA VAL A 208 18.91 -0.11 8.53
C VAL A 208 20.28 -0.71 8.17
N TYR A 209 20.33 -1.62 7.20
CA TYR A 209 21.55 -2.23 6.71
C TYR A 209 22.51 -1.19 6.13
N GLU A 210 22.04 -0.33 5.22
CA GLU A 210 22.88 0.68 4.58
C GLU A 210 23.42 1.70 5.61
N ALA A 211 22.62 2.08 6.61
CA ALA A 211 23.06 2.94 7.70
C ALA A 211 24.20 2.32 8.55
N ASN A 212 24.32 0.99 8.58
CA ASN A 212 25.31 0.26 9.39
C ASN A 212 26.37 -0.48 8.55
N LYS A 213 26.37 -0.28 7.23
CA LYS A 213 27.15 -1.06 6.27
C LYS A 213 28.65 -1.10 6.55
N ASP A 214 29.24 0.03 6.93
CA ASP A 214 30.66 0.11 7.25
C ASP A 214 31.01 -0.67 8.53
N ALA A 215 30.11 -0.68 9.52
CA ALA A 215 30.31 -1.44 10.74
C ALA A 215 30.15 -2.94 10.49
N ILE A 216 29.16 -3.32 9.68
CA ILE A 216 28.93 -4.69 9.21
C ILE A 216 30.17 -5.19 8.45
N ALA A 217 30.70 -4.41 7.51
CA ALA A 217 31.86 -4.78 6.71
C ALA A 217 33.17 -4.93 7.52
N LYS A 218 33.27 -4.27 8.67
CA LYS A 218 34.41 -4.41 9.60
C LYS A 218 34.27 -5.61 10.54
N SER A 219 33.07 -6.19 10.64
CA SER A 219 32.83 -7.37 11.47
C SER A 219 33.55 -8.59 10.89
N LYS A 220 33.96 -9.49 11.78
CA LYS A 220 34.44 -10.83 11.40
C LYS A 220 33.30 -11.84 11.24
N LEU A 221 32.11 -11.48 11.69
CA LEU A 221 30.90 -12.28 11.56
C LEU A 221 30.23 -11.97 10.22
N SER A 222 29.65 -12.99 9.61
CA SER A 222 28.75 -12.79 8.47
C SER A 222 27.50 -11.99 8.87
N ILE A 223 26.75 -11.48 7.89
CA ILE A 223 25.50 -10.77 8.18
C ILE A 223 24.48 -11.67 8.89
N HIS A 224 24.41 -12.95 8.51
CA HIS A 224 23.52 -13.91 9.14
C HIS A 224 23.91 -14.16 10.61
N GLN A 225 25.21 -14.32 10.88
CA GLN A 225 25.72 -14.45 12.25
C GLN A 225 25.52 -13.16 13.07
N LEU A 226 25.66 -11.99 12.44
CA LEU A 226 25.42 -10.70 13.10
C LEU A 226 23.95 -10.56 13.51
N TYR A 227 23.00 -10.84 12.63
CA TYR A 227 21.57 -10.79 12.97
C TYR A 227 21.21 -11.83 14.04
N THR A 228 21.77 -13.04 13.95
CA THR A 228 21.60 -14.08 14.97
C THR A 228 22.14 -13.65 16.33
N LEU A 229 23.34 -13.05 16.39
CA LEU A 229 23.89 -12.56 17.64
C LEU A 229 23.09 -11.37 18.18
N ALA A 230 22.67 -10.46 17.30
CA ALA A 230 21.87 -9.30 17.66
C ALA A 230 20.52 -9.69 18.26
N SER A 231 19.84 -10.72 17.72
CA SER A 231 18.55 -11.18 18.27
C SER A 231 18.71 -11.74 19.69
N ILE A 232 19.78 -12.51 19.94
CA ILE A 232 20.10 -13.04 21.28
C ILE A 232 20.42 -11.89 22.25
N VAL A 233 21.26 -10.94 21.83
CA VAL A 233 21.63 -9.77 22.65
C VAL A 233 20.41 -8.93 23.00
N GLN A 234 19.54 -8.66 22.01
CA GLN A 234 18.33 -7.85 22.17
C GLN A 234 17.41 -8.44 23.23
N TYR A 235 17.17 -9.75 23.16
CA TYR A 235 16.24 -10.42 24.05
C TYR A 235 16.81 -10.54 25.48
N GLU A 236 18.12 -10.76 25.64
CA GLU A 236 18.77 -10.78 26.96
C GLU A 236 18.87 -9.37 27.60
N GLY A 237 19.00 -8.31 26.78
CA GLY A 237 19.29 -6.95 27.25
C GLY A 237 18.10 -5.99 27.32
N GLY A 238 16.95 -6.35 26.74
CA GLY A 238 15.71 -5.57 26.83
C GLY A 238 15.75 -4.16 26.21
N GLY A 239 16.81 -3.79 25.48
CA GLY A 239 16.89 -2.56 24.69
C GLY A 239 17.81 -1.44 25.20
N ASP A 240 18.35 -1.51 26.44
CA ASP A 240 19.28 -0.48 26.93
C ASP A 240 20.66 -0.59 26.26
N GLU A 241 21.15 0.47 25.60
CA GLU A 241 22.38 0.42 24.78
C GLU A 241 23.61 -0.02 25.60
N THR A 242 23.74 0.44 26.84
CA THR A 242 24.88 0.10 27.70
C THR A 242 24.86 -1.37 28.07
N THR A 243 23.68 -1.88 28.41
CA THR A 243 23.43 -3.29 28.72
C THR A 243 23.67 -4.15 27.48
N LEU A 244 23.10 -3.79 26.32
CA LEU A 244 23.28 -4.50 25.06
C LEU A 244 24.75 -4.59 24.67
N ARG A 245 25.51 -3.48 24.79
CA ARG A 245 26.95 -3.46 24.50
C ARG A 245 27.73 -4.39 25.43
N THR A 246 27.37 -4.43 26.71
CA THR A 246 28.01 -5.29 27.71
C THR A 246 27.73 -6.77 27.40
N ILE A 247 26.47 -7.11 27.13
CA ILE A 247 26.04 -8.48 26.77
C ILE A 247 26.70 -8.93 25.46
N ALA A 248 26.71 -8.06 24.44
CA ALA A 248 27.40 -8.35 23.18
C ALA A 248 28.89 -8.64 23.41
N GLY A 249 29.57 -7.84 24.24
CA GLY A 249 30.97 -8.07 24.61
C GLY A 249 31.20 -9.43 25.28
N VAL A 250 30.30 -9.85 26.18
CA VAL A 250 30.37 -11.18 26.80
C VAL A 250 30.23 -12.30 25.76
N PHE A 251 29.27 -12.20 24.84
CA PHE A 251 29.10 -13.21 23.80
C PHE A 251 30.25 -13.25 22.79
N TYR A 252 30.80 -12.11 22.39
CA TYR A 252 32.03 -12.06 21.59
C TYR A 252 33.19 -12.75 22.29
N ASN A 253 33.38 -12.53 23.59
CA ASN A 253 34.43 -13.20 24.36
C ASN A 253 34.24 -14.72 24.40
N ARG A 254 33.00 -15.19 24.61
CA ARG A 254 32.68 -16.62 24.59
C ARG A 254 32.95 -17.25 23.22
N LEU A 255 32.49 -16.62 22.14
CA LEU A 255 32.72 -17.09 20.77
C LEU A 255 34.21 -17.18 20.45
N ASN A 256 34.99 -16.16 20.82
CA ASN A 256 36.44 -16.15 20.60
C ASN A 256 37.18 -17.25 21.40
N GLN A 257 36.60 -17.74 22.49
CA GLN A 257 37.14 -18.83 23.32
C GLN A 257 36.56 -20.20 22.96
N GLY A 258 35.68 -20.29 21.95
CA GLY A 258 35.00 -21.53 21.58
C GLY A 258 34.01 -22.04 22.64
N MET A 259 33.51 -21.15 23.51
CA MET A 259 32.54 -21.49 24.54
C MET A 259 31.11 -21.42 23.99
N LEU A 260 30.23 -22.27 24.53
CA LEU A 260 28.79 -22.18 24.28
C LEU A 260 28.22 -20.85 24.80
N LEU A 261 27.27 -20.26 24.06
CA LEU A 261 26.62 -19.01 24.47
C LEU A 261 25.77 -19.18 25.74
N GLN A 262 25.06 -20.32 25.87
CA GLN A 262 24.17 -20.64 27.00
C GLN A 262 23.12 -19.56 27.28
N SER A 263 22.58 -18.93 26.24
CA SER A 263 21.45 -18.01 26.36
C SER A 263 20.15 -18.81 26.50
N SER A 264 19.31 -18.42 27.46
CA SER A 264 18.01 -19.07 27.68
C SER A 264 17.01 -18.77 26.55
N VAL A 265 17.22 -17.66 25.85
CA VAL A 265 16.35 -17.17 24.76
C VAL A 265 16.31 -18.16 23.60
N THR A 266 17.43 -18.80 23.28
CA THR A 266 17.47 -19.78 22.18
C THR A 266 16.63 -21.03 22.50
N VAL A 267 16.51 -21.38 23.79
CA VAL A 267 15.61 -22.44 24.27
C VAL A 267 14.16 -21.98 24.20
N CYS A 268 13.85 -20.74 24.60
CA CYS A 268 12.50 -20.18 24.48
C CYS A 268 12.03 -20.16 23.02
N TYR A 269 12.86 -19.69 22.09
CA TYR A 269 12.55 -19.70 20.66
C TYR A 269 12.32 -21.14 20.15
N ALA A 270 13.12 -22.10 20.61
CA ALA A 270 12.94 -23.49 20.22
C ALA A 270 11.60 -24.07 20.72
N ILE A 271 11.15 -23.72 21.93
CA ILE A 271 9.91 -24.24 22.52
C ILE A 271 8.67 -23.51 21.99
N ASP A 272 8.73 -22.19 21.81
CA ASP A 272 7.57 -21.39 21.44
C ASP A 272 7.06 -21.72 20.03
N PHE A 273 7.98 -21.98 19.10
CA PHE A 273 7.61 -22.42 17.76
C PHE A 273 6.78 -23.72 17.77
N ASP A 274 6.99 -24.59 18.76
CA ASP A 274 6.28 -25.87 18.86
C ASP A 274 4.93 -25.74 19.61
N ARG A 275 4.59 -24.55 20.14
CA ARG A 275 3.25 -24.26 20.67
C ARG A 275 2.31 -23.90 19.52
N GLN A 276 1.48 -24.87 19.14
CA GLN A 276 0.28 -24.69 18.32
C GLN A 276 -0.92 -24.27 19.20
#